data_AF-A0A9Y6MCD3-F1
#
_entry.id   AF-A0A9Y6MCD3-F1
#
_cell.length_a   1.000
_cell.length_b   1.000
_cell.length_c   1.000
_cell.angle_alpha   90.00
_cell.angle_beta   90.00
_cell.angle_gamma   90.00
#
_symmetry.space_group_name_H-M   'P 1'
#
loop_
_entity.id
_entity.type
_entity.pdbx_description
1 polymer ?
#
loop_
_entity_poly.entity_id
_entity_poly.type
_entity_poly.pdbx_seq_one_letter_code
_entity_poly.pdbx_strand_id
1 'polypeptide(L)'
;MDEFRWIQMFLCLMIQIAVSVNETSIFMKVGDDVTLLCLNVIDEQNNCDGTTWIFTSTNKPRTVELITLGQIGEEAKTQSDRLRVTANCSLLIKKLTVEDVGLYYCQQYKVKETPSKHTLVHQSFVHVAVITLTEHKDIDKGTLNCSVLTYGECHQTVMWQIKDSSVSLRSIIVSVGLAATLITAVSVNIWTRTKGNTTKMDKTIHYDQDDVTINYENIGVSAASVRFN
;
A
#
# COMPACT_ATOMS: atom_id res chain seq x y z
N MET A 1 49.07 -27.78 -5.61
CA MET A 1 48.92 -26.79 -4.50
C MET A 1 47.90 -25.70 -4.87
N ASP A 2 46.98 -26.00 -5.80
CA ASP A 2 46.06 -25.03 -6.40
C ASP A 2 44.58 -25.31 -6.07
N GLU A 3 44.23 -26.53 -5.67
CA GLU A 3 42.88 -26.90 -5.22
C GLU A 3 42.50 -26.23 -3.88
N PHE A 4 43.45 -26.08 -2.94
CA PHE A 4 43.18 -25.43 -1.65
C PHE A 4 42.91 -23.92 -1.78
N ARG A 5 43.48 -23.27 -2.80
CA ARG A 5 43.31 -21.83 -3.04
C ARG A 5 41.93 -21.50 -3.59
N TRP A 6 41.37 -22.39 -4.43
CA TRP A 6 39.96 -22.31 -4.84
C TRP A 6 39.05 -22.43 -3.62
N ILE A 7 39.19 -23.50 -2.82
CA ILE A 7 38.28 -23.78 -1.69
C ILE A 7 38.27 -22.60 -0.71
N GLN A 8 39.43 -22.02 -0.42
CA GLN A 8 39.55 -20.84 0.44
C GLN A 8 38.93 -19.57 -0.19
N MET A 9 39.03 -19.41 -1.52
CA MET A 9 38.40 -18.30 -2.25
C MET A 9 36.88 -18.42 -2.31
N PHE A 10 36.34 -19.64 -2.46
CA PHE A 10 34.91 -19.90 -2.39
C PHE A 10 34.36 -19.79 -0.97
N LEU A 11 35.12 -20.20 0.05
CA LEU A 11 34.75 -19.96 1.45
C LEU A 11 34.60 -18.46 1.74
N CYS A 12 35.53 -17.62 1.29
CA CYS A 12 35.41 -16.16 1.45
C CYS A 12 34.22 -15.57 0.67
N LEU A 13 33.88 -16.12 -0.50
CA LEU A 13 32.74 -15.66 -1.30
C LEU A 13 31.38 -16.02 -0.66
N MET A 14 31.29 -17.20 -0.02
CA MET A 14 30.07 -17.66 0.64
C MET A 14 29.86 -17.04 2.04
N ILE A 15 30.88 -16.42 2.63
CA ILE A 15 30.81 -15.77 3.97
C ILE A 15 30.16 -14.37 3.91
N GLN A 16 29.84 -13.82 2.74
CA GLN A 16 29.29 -12.45 2.61
C GLN A 16 27.76 -12.32 2.78
N ILE A 17 27.02 -13.36 3.19
CA ILE A 17 25.57 -13.21 3.46
C ILE A 17 25.19 -13.84 4.80
N ALA A 18 25.61 -13.19 5.87
CA ALA A 18 24.90 -13.21 7.14
C ALA A 18 24.89 -11.81 7.76
N VAL A 19 24.60 -10.79 6.94
CA VAL A 19 24.07 -9.55 7.51
C VAL A 19 22.57 -9.77 7.62
N SER A 20 22.08 -10.18 8.79
CA SER A 20 20.64 -10.12 9.07
C SER A 20 20.29 -8.64 9.23
N VAL A 21 20.17 -7.92 8.12
CA VAL A 21 19.57 -6.60 8.14
C VAL A 21 18.09 -6.83 8.35
N ASN A 22 17.63 -6.75 9.60
CA ASN A 22 16.23 -6.87 10.00
C ASN A 22 15.45 -5.60 9.60
N GLU A 23 15.60 -5.17 8.36
CA GLU A 23 15.02 -3.95 7.81
C GLU A 23 13.81 -4.28 6.94
N THR A 24 12.72 -3.57 7.17
CA THR A 24 11.45 -3.74 6.45
C THR A 24 10.93 -2.39 6.00
N SER A 25 10.25 -2.36 4.86
CA SER A 25 9.66 -1.13 4.32
C SER A 25 8.16 -1.33 4.14
N ILE A 26 7.37 -0.35 4.59
CA ILE A 26 5.91 -0.40 4.51
C ILE A 26 5.33 0.86 3.87
N PHE A 27 4.24 0.67 3.14
CA PHE A 27 3.52 1.70 2.42
C PHE A 27 2.07 1.72 2.89
N MET A 28 1.66 2.81 3.51
CA MET A 28 0.32 2.96 4.07
C MET A 28 -0.33 4.22 3.53
N LYS A 29 -1.67 4.28 3.44
CA LYS A 29 -2.32 5.54 3.07
C LYS A 29 -2.37 6.46 4.28
N VAL A 30 -2.35 7.77 4.02
CA VAL A 30 -2.61 8.76 5.06
C VAL A 30 -3.97 8.47 5.70
N GLY A 31 -4.01 8.45 7.04
CA GLY A 31 -5.19 8.13 7.83
C GLY A 31 -5.34 6.66 8.21
N ASP A 32 -4.57 5.74 7.62
CA ASP A 32 -4.58 4.33 8.00
C ASP A 32 -3.89 4.09 9.35
N ASP A 33 -4.27 2.99 10.02
CA ASP A 33 -3.57 2.46 11.19
C ASP A 33 -2.48 1.47 10.75
N VAL A 34 -1.33 1.46 11.42
CA VAL A 34 -0.22 0.58 11.08
C VAL A 34 0.40 -0.09 12.30
N THR A 35 0.81 -1.35 12.16
CA THR A 35 1.57 -2.07 13.20
C THR A 35 2.97 -2.37 12.69
N LEU A 36 3.97 -1.72 13.29
CA LEU A 36 5.39 -1.92 12.99
C LEU A 36 5.90 -3.11 13.79
N LEU A 37 6.32 -4.16 13.09
CA LEU A 37 6.78 -5.39 13.73
C LEU A 37 8.14 -5.19 14.38
N CYS A 38 8.25 -5.54 15.66
CA CYS A 38 9.54 -5.74 16.29
C CYS A 38 9.99 -7.19 16.01
N LEU A 39 11.08 -7.37 15.28
CA LEU A 39 11.57 -8.70 14.95
C LEU A 39 12.43 -9.24 16.11
N ASN A 40 12.46 -10.56 16.28
CA ASN A 40 13.27 -11.27 17.29
C ASN A 40 13.13 -10.68 18.71
N VAL A 41 11.88 -10.49 19.15
CA VAL A 41 11.56 -10.11 20.53
C VAL A 41 12.10 -11.17 21.50
N ILE A 42 12.65 -10.73 22.63
CA ILE A 42 13.15 -11.64 23.66
C ILE A 42 11.96 -12.41 24.25
N ASP A 43 12.07 -13.74 24.32
CA ASP A 43 11.04 -14.60 24.88
C ASP A 43 10.67 -14.19 26.32
N GLU A 44 9.41 -14.41 26.72
CA GLU A 44 8.87 -14.17 28.07
C GLU A 44 8.76 -12.68 28.50
N GLN A 45 8.84 -11.71 27.58
CA GLN A 45 8.46 -10.32 27.87
C GLN A 45 6.94 -10.15 27.99
N ASN A 46 6.40 -10.23 29.20
CA ASN A 46 4.95 -10.04 29.42
C ASN A 46 4.46 -8.60 29.16
N ASN A 47 5.31 -7.59 29.44
CA ASN A 47 4.96 -6.16 29.32
C ASN A 47 5.88 -5.39 28.37
N CYS A 48 6.69 -6.09 27.57
CA CYS A 48 7.66 -5.46 26.69
C CYS A 48 8.68 -4.58 27.43
N ASP A 49 8.99 -4.90 28.69
CA ASP A 49 9.85 -4.11 29.57
C ASP A 49 11.29 -3.94 29.05
N GLY A 50 11.73 -4.78 28.11
CA GLY A 50 13.01 -4.64 27.43
C GLY A 50 12.90 -4.06 26.01
N THR A 51 11.73 -3.57 25.59
CA THR A 51 11.52 -3.05 24.24
C THR A 51 11.57 -1.53 24.24
N THR A 52 12.40 -0.96 23.38
CA THR A 52 12.45 0.48 23.10
C THR A 52 12.19 0.73 21.62
N TRP A 53 11.29 1.67 21.32
CA TRP A 53 11.03 2.16 19.97
C TRP A 53 11.55 3.58 19.80
N ILE A 54 12.43 3.77 18.83
CA ILE A 54 13.01 5.08 18.50
C ILE A 54 12.53 5.48 17.10
N PHE A 55 12.27 6.77 16.90
CA PHE A 55 11.84 7.33 15.63
C PHE A 55 12.80 8.42 15.16
N THR A 56 13.20 8.33 13.89
CA THR A 56 13.97 9.36 13.19
C THR A 56 13.19 9.85 11.98
N SER A 57 12.85 11.13 11.98
CA SER A 57 12.28 11.81 10.82
C SER A 57 13.39 12.42 9.96
N THR A 58 13.17 12.50 8.65
CA THR A 58 14.07 13.24 7.74
C THR A 58 14.11 14.73 8.08
N ASN A 59 13.01 15.27 8.63
CA ASN A 59 12.84 16.70 8.84
C ASN A 59 13.34 17.20 10.20
N LYS A 60 13.69 16.29 11.12
CA LYS A 60 14.11 16.64 12.49
C LYS A 60 15.46 15.98 12.79
N PRO A 61 16.47 16.72 13.28
CA PRO A 61 17.80 16.17 13.56
C PRO A 61 17.84 15.30 14.82
N ARG A 62 16.80 15.37 15.67
CA ARG A 62 16.72 14.61 16.92
C ARG A 62 15.86 13.37 16.74
N THR A 63 16.39 12.25 17.17
CA THR A 63 15.65 10.99 17.34
C THR A 63 14.74 11.09 18.55
N VAL A 64 13.51 10.58 18.43
CA VAL A 64 12.52 10.60 19.50
C VAL A 64 12.33 9.18 20.02
N GLU A 65 12.45 8.97 21.33
CA GLU A 65 12.04 7.72 21.97
C GLU A 65 10.51 7.70 22.09
N LEU A 66 9.85 6.91 21.25
CA LEU A 66 8.40 6.76 21.28
C LEU A 66 7.97 5.88 22.44
N ILE A 67 8.68 4.77 22.61
CA ILE A 67 8.50 3.82 23.70
C ILE A 67 9.88 3.57 24.32
N THR A 68 9.98 3.71 25.63
CA THR A 68 11.19 3.41 26.42
C THR A 68 10.86 2.29 27.38
N LEU A 69 11.48 1.12 27.20
CA LEU A 69 11.31 -0.05 28.08
C LEU A 69 9.82 -0.41 28.31
N GLY A 70 9.05 -0.48 27.24
CA GLY A 70 7.62 -0.82 27.25
C GLY A 70 6.68 0.33 27.59
N GLN A 71 7.18 1.48 28.02
CA GLN A 71 6.37 2.65 28.40
C GLN A 71 6.47 3.78 27.38
N ILE A 72 5.44 4.63 27.29
CA ILE A 72 5.48 5.78 26.37
C ILE A 72 6.58 6.76 26.82
N GLY A 73 7.46 7.12 25.89
CA GLY A 73 8.56 8.05 26.15
C GLY A 73 8.05 9.45 26.46
N GLU A 74 8.83 10.21 27.25
CA GLU A 74 8.47 11.55 27.71
C GLU A 74 8.14 12.51 26.55
N GLU A 75 8.94 12.48 25.49
CA GLU A 75 8.76 13.34 24.30
C GLU A 75 7.54 12.94 23.46
N ALA A 76 7.12 11.68 23.54
CA ALA A 76 6.00 11.13 22.78
C ALA A 76 4.65 11.22 23.52
N LYS A 77 4.62 11.78 24.74
CA LYS A 77 3.39 11.89 25.54
C LYS A 77 2.25 12.61 24.84
N THR A 78 2.54 13.64 24.05
CA THR A 78 1.52 14.38 23.28
C THR A 78 0.89 13.56 22.15
N GLN A 79 1.56 12.49 21.73
CA GLN A 79 1.10 11.55 20.69
C GLN A 79 0.61 10.22 21.29
N SER A 80 0.60 10.09 22.62
CA SER A 80 0.29 8.84 23.33
C SER A 80 -1.07 8.24 22.96
N ASP A 81 -2.08 9.06 22.71
CA ASP A 81 -3.43 8.59 22.31
C ASP A 81 -3.44 7.78 21.00
N ARG A 82 -2.43 8.01 20.14
CA ARG A 82 -2.27 7.34 18.85
C ARG A 82 -1.33 6.14 18.91
N LEU A 83 -0.47 6.06 19.92
CA LEU A 83 0.58 5.05 20.05
C LEU A 83 0.15 3.94 21.00
N ARG A 84 0.44 2.69 20.64
CA ARG A 84 0.21 1.54 21.51
C ARG A 84 1.25 0.46 21.25
N VAL A 85 1.71 -0.18 22.32
CA VAL A 85 2.52 -1.40 22.23
C VAL A 85 1.59 -2.61 22.25
N THR A 86 1.76 -3.52 21.30
CA THR A 86 1.01 -4.78 21.22
C THR A 86 1.64 -5.84 22.13
N ALA A 87 0.96 -6.98 22.32
CA ALA A 87 1.46 -8.08 23.17
C ALA A 87 2.77 -8.70 22.68
N ASN A 88 3.07 -8.59 21.38
CA ASN A 88 4.35 -9.01 20.78
C ASN A 88 5.33 -7.83 20.61
N CYS A 89 5.20 -6.79 21.43
CA CYS A 89 6.11 -5.64 21.49
C CYS A 89 6.26 -4.84 20.19
N SER A 90 5.29 -5.00 19.28
CA SER A 90 5.20 -4.24 18.05
C SER A 90 4.51 -2.90 18.31
N LEU A 91 4.85 -1.88 17.51
CA LEU A 91 4.34 -0.54 17.68
C LEU A 91 3.13 -0.31 16.77
N LEU A 92 1.97 -0.12 17.37
CA LEU A 92 0.77 0.35 16.69
C LEU A 92 0.76 1.88 16.67
N ILE A 93 0.62 2.45 15.48
CA ILE A 93 0.43 3.89 15.24
C ILE A 93 -0.92 4.07 14.57
N LYS A 94 -1.83 4.80 15.20
CA LYS A 94 -3.16 5.08 14.65
C LYS A 94 -3.16 6.34 13.80
N LYS A 95 -3.98 6.35 12.75
CA LYS A 95 -4.25 7.49 11.87
C LYS A 95 -2.97 8.16 11.39
N LEU A 96 -2.19 7.46 10.57
CA LEU A 96 -0.93 7.96 10.05
C LEU A 96 -1.06 9.34 9.39
N THR A 97 -0.08 10.20 9.64
CA THR A 97 0.08 11.49 8.98
C THR A 97 1.40 11.54 8.23
N VAL A 98 1.59 12.60 7.45
CA VAL A 98 2.87 12.86 6.76
C VAL A 98 4.05 13.05 7.72
N GLU A 99 3.79 13.35 9.00
CA GLU A 99 4.83 13.52 10.03
C GLU A 99 5.36 12.18 10.56
N ASP A 100 4.61 11.09 10.38
CA ASP A 100 4.98 9.74 10.79
C ASP A 100 5.89 9.05 9.75
N VAL A 101 6.24 9.73 8.66
CA VAL A 101 7.21 9.21 7.69
C VAL A 101 8.60 9.27 8.29
N GLY A 102 9.26 8.12 8.34
CA GLY A 102 10.60 8.04 8.88
C GLY A 102 11.12 6.62 9.06
N LEU A 103 12.24 6.54 9.77
CA LEU A 103 12.88 5.30 10.18
C LEU A 103 12.57 5.02 11.64
N TYR A 104 12.05 3.84 11.90
CA TYR A 104 11.72 3.35 13.22
C TYR A 104 12.68 2.22 13.61
N TYR A 105 13.18 2.27 14.84
CA TYR A 105 14.10 1.30 15.40
C TYR A 105 13.36 0.57 16.52
N CYS A 106 13.27 -0.75 16.44
CA CYS A 106 12.95 -1.56 17.61
C CYS A 106 14.24 -2.08 18.22
N GLN A 107 14.47 -1.80 19.49
CA GLN A 107 15.61 -2.29 20.25
C GLN A 107 15.15 -3.19 21.39
N GLN A 108 15.78 -4.35 21.50
CA GLN A 108 15.50 -5.36 22.52
C GLN A 108 16.66 -5.42 23.51
N TYR A 109 16.37 -5.12 24.77
CA TYR A 109 17.31 -5.09 25.88
C TYR A 109 17.06 -6.25 26.84
N LYS A 110 18.16 -6.88 27.26
CA LYS A 110 18.15 -7.69 28.48
C LYS A 110 18.19 -6.75 29.69
N VAL A 111 17.02 -6.52 30.28
CA VAL A 111 16.84 -5.66 31.45
C VAL A 111 17.56 -6.28 32.65
N LYS A 112 18.27 -5.44 33.41
CA LYS A 112 18.96 -5.79 34.65
C LYS A 112 18.63 -4.75 35.72
N GLU A 113 18.97 -5.06 36.98
CA GLU A 113 18.66 -4.22 38.15
C GLU A 113 19.13 -2.76 38.03
N THR A 114 20.23 -2.49 37.33
CA THR A 114 20.71 -1.13 37.07
C THR A 114 20.63 -0.79 35.58
N PRO A 115 20.09 0.39 35.20
CA PRO A 115 19.96 0.80 33.79
C PRO A 115 21.27 0.73 33.00
N SER A 116 22.39 1.09 33.62
CA SER A 116 23.73 1.04 33.01
C SER A 116 24.22 -0.36 32.64
N LYS A 117 23.53 -1.42 33.09
CA LYS A 117 23.86 -2.82 32.77
C LYS A 117 22.90 -3.43 31.75
N HIS A 118 21.90 -2.69 31.27
CA HIS A 118 21.04 -3.15 30.19
C HIS A 118 21.90 -3.46 28.98
N THR A 119 21.64 -4.60 28.35
CA THR A 119 22.45 -5.08 27.23
C THR A 119 21.55 -5.16 26.02
N LEU A 120 21.87 -4.42 24.95
CA LEU A 120 21.18 -4.55 23.67
C LEU A 120 21.45 -5.93 23.09
N VAL A 121 20.39 -6.66 22.76
CA VAL A 121 20.46 -8.04 22.24
C VAL A 121 20.11 -8.07 20.77
N HIS A 122 19.02 -7.40 20.40
CA HIS A 122 18.54 -7.37 19.02
C HIS A 122 18.07 -5.98 18.62
N GLN A 123 18.18 -5.68 17.33
CA GLN A 123 17.66 -4.47 16.74
C GLN A 123 17.06 -4.76 15.37
N SER A 124 15.87 -4.21 15.12
CA SER A 124 15.20 -4.24 13.82
C SER A 124 14.81 -2.83 13.36
N PHE A 125 14.64 -2.67 12.06
CA PHE A 125 14.42 -1.38 11.41
C PHE A 125 13.16 -1.44 10.56
N VAL A 126 12.37 -0.37 10.59
CA VAL A 126 11.15 -0.24 9.77
C VAL A 126 11.13 1.13 9.12
N HIS A 127 11.17 1.16 7.79
CA HIS A 127 10.92 2.35 6.99
C HIS A 127 9.42 2.50 6.75
N VAL A 128 8.87 3.60 7.23
CA VAL A 128 7.46 3.94 7.01
C VAL A 128 7.37 5.00 5.93
N ALA A 129 6.64 4.69 4.87
CA ALA A 129 6.28 5.61 3.80
C ALA A 129 4.75 5.74 3.73
N VAL A 130 4.29 6.94 3.39
CA VAL A 130 2.85 7.22 3.24
C VAL A 130 2.47 7.59 1.83
N ILE A 131 1.34 7.04 1.39
CA ILE A 131 0.72 7.29 0.09
C ILE A 131 -0.36 8.37 0.31
N THR A 132 -0.25 9.45 -0.46
CA THR A 132 -1.23 10.54 -0.46
C THR A 132 -2.02 10.50 -1.76
N LEU A 133 -3.34 10.47 -1.64
CA LEU A 133 -4.27 10.57 -2.76
C LEU A 133 -5.00 11.90 -2.69
N THR A 134 -4.92 12.70 -3.75
CA THR A 134 -5.64 13.99 -3.83
C THR A 134 -6.48 14.04 -5.09
N GLU A 135 -7.66 14.65 -4.99
CA GLU A 135 -8.57 14.87 -6.10
C GLU A 135 -8.70 16.38 -6.31
N HIS A 136 -8.51 16.82 -7.55
CA HIS A 136 -8.76 18.19 -7.99
C HIS A 136 -9.90 18.16 -9.01
N LYS A 137 -10.98 18.89 -8.73
CA LYS A 137 -12.11 19.05 -9.64
C LYS A 137 -12.05 20.42 -10.29
N ASP A 138 -11.97 20.42 -11.60
CA ASP A 138 -12.27 21.55 -12.48
C ASP A 138 -13.66 21.34 -13.10
N ILE A 139 -14.22 22.38 -13.73
CA ILE A 139 -15.62 22.47 -14.16
C ILE A 139 -16.12 21.20 -14.88
N ASP A 140 -15.31 20.62 -15.77
CA ASP A 140 -15.62 19.39 -16.52
C ASP A 140 -14.51 18.34 -16.43
N LYS A 141 -13.55 18.49 -15.50
CA LYS A 141 -12.36 17.62 -15.44
C LYS A 141 -11.99 17.26 -14.02
N GLY A 142 -11.87 15.96 -13.75
CA GLY A 142 -11.27 15.47 -12.51
C GLY A 142 -9.82 15.07 -12.73
N THR A 143 -8.95 15.47 -11.81
CA THR A 143 -7.56 14.99 -11.74
C THR A 143 -7.32 14.30 -10.40
N LEU A 144 -6.94 13.03 -10.45
CA LEU A 144 -6.47 12.30 -9.27
C LEU A 144 -4.95 12.25 -9.29
N ASN A 145 -4.33 12.66 -8.19
CA ASN A 145 -2.89 12.58 -7.98
C ASN A 145 -2.60 11.58 -6.87
N CYS A 146 -1.66 10.69 -7.14
CA CYS A 146 -1.10 9.76 -6.17
C CYS A 146 0.37 10.10 -5.99
N SER A 147 0.80 10.34 -4.76
CA SER A 147 2.20 10.56 -4.41
C SER A 147 2.61 9.69 -3.23
N VAL A 148 3.89 9.32 -3.19
CA VAL A 148 4.49 8.55 -2.11
C VAL A 148 5.53 9.42 -1.43
N LEU A 149 5.42 9.56 -0.11
CA LEU A 149 6.37 10.25 0.73
C LEU A 149 7.19 9.22 1.51
N THR A 150 8.51 9.25 1.35
CA THR A 150 9.46 8.28 1.90
C THR A 150 10.50 8.94 2.82
N TYR A 151 11.13 8.14 3.69
CA TYR A 151 12.34 8.54 4.41
C TYR A 151 13.55 8.44 3.48
N GLY A 152 14.07 9.57 3.01
CA GLY A 152 15.17 9.63 2.04
C GLY A 152 14.72 9.54 0.58
N GLU A 153 15.65 9.21 -0.32
CA GLU A 153 15.37 9.12 -1.77
C GLU A 153 14.40 7.98 -2.10
N CYS A 154 13.43 8.26 -2.97
CA CYS A 154 12.46 7.27 -3.44
C CYS A 154 12.89 6.71 -4.80
N HIS A 155 13.20 5.42 -4.84
CA HIS A 155 13.51 4.69 -6.08
C HIS A 155 12.32 3.92 -6.66
N GLN A 156 11.13 4.08 -6.09
CA GLN A 156 9.94 3.30 -6.45
C GLN A 156 9.11 4.04 -7.48
N THR A 157 8.65 3.35 -8.51
CA THR A 157 7.77 3.93 -9.53
C THR A 157 6.30 3.79 -9.14
N VAL A 158 5.58 4.91 -9.09
CA VAL A 158 4.13 4.94 -8.88
C VAL A 158 3.41 4.79 -10.22
N MET A 159 2.41 3.91 -10.30
CA MET A 159 1.60 3.72 -11.50
C MET A 159 0.10 3.67 -11.16
N TRP A 160 -0.72 4.18 -12.06
CA TRP A 160 -2.18 4.07 -11.99
C TRP A 160 -2.67 2.81 -12.70
N GLN A 161 -3.65 2.13 -12.10
CA GLN A 161 -4.35 1.00 -12.72
C GLN A 161 -5.85 1.19 -12.55
N ILE A 162 -6.59 1.22 -13.66
CA ILE A 162 -8.05 1.23 -13.64
C ILE A 162 -8.56 -0.20 -13.57
N LYS A 163 -9.39 -0.47 -12.57
CA LYS A 163 -10.15 -1.73 -12.49
C LYS A 163 -11.46 -1.54 -13.23
N ASP A 164 -11.42 -1.79 -14.53
CA ASP A 164 -12.62 -1.69 -15.36
C ASP A 164 -13.62 -2.78 -14.94
N SER A 165 -14.72 -2.37 -14.29
CA SER A 165 -15.85 -3.26 -13.96
C SER A 165 -16.87 -3.21 -15.09
N SER A 166 -16.41 -3.28 -16.33
CA SER A 166 -17.29 -3.45 -17.47
C SER A 166 -17.97 -4.82 -17.33
N VAL A 167 -19.22 -4.83 -16.87
CA VAL A 167 -20.15 -5.92 -17.16
C VAL A 167 -20.02 -6.15 -18.66
N SER A 168 -19.40 -7.26 -19.06
CA SER A 168 -18.86 -7.35 -20.42
C SER A 168 -19.94 -6.98 -21.42
N LEU A 169 -19.67 -6.01 -22.29
CA LEU A 169 -20.56 -5.65 -23.40
C LEU A 169 -20.93 -6.90 -24.21
N ARG A 170 -20.08 -7.93 -24.23
CA ARG A 170 -20.39 -9.27 -24.76
C ARG A 170 -21.63 -9.88 -24.11
N SER A 171 -21.78 -9.81 -22.78
CA SER A 171 -22.96 -10.30 -22.06
C SER A 171 -24.23 -9.54 -22.44
N ILE A 172 -24.13 -8.22 -22.64
CA ILE A 172 -25.25 -7.38 -23.10
C ILE A 172 -25.60 -7.70 -24.56
N ILE A 173 -24.61 -7.79 -25.45
CA ILE A 173 -24.81 -8.13 -26.87
C ILE A 173 -25.43 -9.53 -27.01
N VAL A 174 -24.98 -10.51 -26.22
CA VAL A 174 -25.53 -11.87 -26.24
C VAL A 174 -26.98 -11.90 -25.76
N SER A 175 -27.31 -11.18 -24.67
CA SER A 175 -28.68 -11.13 -24.14
C SER A 175 -29.65 -10.35 -25.04
N VAL A 176 -29.24 -9.19 -25.57
CA VAL A 176 -30.02 -8.41 -26.53
C VAL A 176 -30.18 -9.17 -27.85
N GLY A 177 -29.12 -9.84 -28.33
CA GLY A 177 -29.16 -10.69 -29.50
C GLY A 177 -30.14 -11.85 -29.35
N LEU A 178 -30.15 -12.53 -28.19
CA LEU A 178 -31.12 -13.58 -27.87
C LEU A 178 -32.56 -13.06 -27.81
N ALA A 179 -32.79 -11.88 -27.22
CA ALA A 179 -34.12 -11.28 -27.20
C ALA A 179 -34.60 -10.93 -28.62
N ALA A 180 -33.72 -10.36 -29.46
CA ALA A 180 -34.04 -10.03 -30.84
C ALA A 180 -34.31 -11.27 -31.70
N THR A 181 -33.58 -12.38 -31.50
CA THR A 181 -33.85 -13.63 -32.22
C THR A 181 -35.17 -14.27 -31.79
N LEU A 182 -35.53 -14.21 -30.52
CA LEU A 182 -36.84 -14.68 -30.04
C LEU A 182 -37.98 -13.81 -30.57
N ILE A 183 -37.83 -12.48 -30.57
CA ILE A 183 -38.84 -11.56 -31.12
C ILE A 183 -39.02 -11.79 -32.63
N THR A 184 -37.92 -11.98 -33.39
CA THR A 184 -37.99 -12.30 -34.83
C THR A 184 -38.61 -13.67 -35.08
N ALA A 185 -38.27 -14.70 -34.30
CA ALA A 185 -38.89 -16.02 -34.41
C ALA A 185 -40.39 -16.00 -34.11
N VAL A 186 -40.82 -15.23 -33.09
CA VAL A 186 -42.24 -15.05 -32.75
C VAL A 186 -42.97 -14.27 -33.84
N SER A 187 -42.40 -13.17 -34.35
CA SER A 187 -43.01 -12.38 -35.42
C SER A 187 -43.08 -13.14 -36.74
N VAL A 188 -42.09 -13.96 -37.09
CA VAL A 188 -42.15 -14.89 -38.24
C VAL A 188 -43.22 -15.96 -38.02
N ASN A 189 -43.33 -16.54 -36.82
CA ASN A 189 -44.38 -17.52 -36.49
C ASN A 189 -45.80 -16.91 -36.55
N ILE A 190 -45.95 -15.67 -36.11
CA ILE A 190 -47.21 -14.92 -36.23
C ILE A 190 -47.48 -14.67 -37.71
N TRP A 191 -46.50 -14.17 -38.47
CA TRP A 191 -46.61 -13.88 -39.91
C TRP A 191 -46.97 -15.11 -40.76
N THR A 192 -46.34 -16.26 -40.49
CA THR A 192 -46.65 -17.52 -41.19
C THR A 192 -48.04 -18.04 -40.82
N ARG A 193 -48.55 -17.71 -39.63
CA ARG A 193 -49.93 -18.01 -39.21
C ARG A 193 -50.98 -17.03 -39.72
N THR A 194 -50.64 -15.77 -39.94
CA THR A 194 -51.59 -14.71 -40.30
C THR A 194 -51.38 -14.18 -41.71
N LYS A 195 -51.25 -15.05 -42.71
CA LYS A 195 -51.11 -14.63 -44.12
C LYS A 195 -52.27 -13.71 -44.53
N GLY A 196 -52.03 -12.39 -44.45
CA GLY A 196 -53.03 -11.35 -44.63
C GLY A 196 -52.61 -9.99 -44.03
N ASN A 197 -51.83 -9.23 -44.80
CA ASN A 197 -51.61 -7.77 -44.75
C ASN A 197 -50.40 -7.19 -43.96
N THR A 198 -49.57 -6.41 -44.67
CA THR A 198 -48.29 -5.80 -44.27
C THR A 198 -48.44 -4.39 -43.69
N THR A 199 -47.67 -4.05 -42.65
CA THR A 199 -47.21 -2.65 -42.46
C THR A 199 -45.82 -2.60 -41.81
N LYS A 200 -44.91 -1.82 -42.42
CA LYS A 200 -43.56 -1.49 -41.94
C LYS A 200 -43.63 -0.41 -40.85
N MET A 201 -42.78 -0.52 -39.83
CA MET A 201 -42.31 0.65 -39.06
C MET A 201 -40.79 0.73 -39.13
N ASP A 202 -40.32 1.95 -39.42
CA ASP A 202 -38.93 2.40 -39.36
C ASP A 202 -38.58 2.83 -37.93
N LYS A 203 -37.36 2.54 -37.48
CA LYS A 203 -36.81 3.05 -36.23
C LYS A 203 -35.30 3.21 -36.38
N THR A 204 -34.86 4.47 -36.47
CA THR A 204 -33.46 4.86 -36.26
C THR A 204 -33.37 5.48 -34.87
N ILE A 205 -32.66 4.83 -33.95
CA ILE A 205 -32.27 5.42 -32.66
C ILE A 205 -30.78 5.74 -32.78
N HIS A 206 -30.47 7.04 -32.65
CA HIS A 206 -29.11 7.54 -32.49
C HIS A 206 -28.69 7.29 -31.05
N TYR A 207 -27.60 6.56 -30.84
CA TYR A 207 -26.92 6.48 -29.54
C TYR A 207 -25.75 7.46 -29.61
N ASP A 208 -25.82 8.53 -28.82
CA ASP A 208 -24.61 9.32 -28.52
C ASP A 208 -23.81 8.54 -27.48
N GLN A 209 -22.59 8.21 -27.87
CA GLN A 209 -21.58 7.59 -27.03
C GLN A 209 -20.73 8.73 -26.45
N ASP A 210 -20.96 9.08 -25.19
CA ASP A 210 -20.00 9.89 -24.44
C ASP A 210 -18.82 8.98 -24.08
N ASP A 211 -17.73 9.11 -24.83
CA ASP A 211 -16.48 8.39 -24.57
C ASP A 211 -15.65 9.17 -23.53
N VAL A 212 -15.52 8.62 -22.32
CA VAL A 212 -14.70 9.21 -21.25
C VAL A 212 -13.23 9.09 -21.65
N THR A 213 -12.61 10.23 -21.97
CA THR A 213 -11.19 10.29 -22.32
C THR A 213 -10.33 10.32 -21.06
N ILE A 214 -9.45 9.33 -20.89
CA ILE A 214 -8.56 9.21 -19.73
C ILE A 214 -7.10 9.37 -20.16
N ASN A 215 -6.40 10.34 -19.56
CA ASN A 215 -4.96 10.57 -19.79
C ASN A 215 -4.13 10.30 -18.53
N TYR A 216 -2.99 9.63 -18.72
CA TYR A 216 -2.03 9.30 -17.66
C TYR A 216 -0.76 10.14 -17.80
N GLU A 217 -0.26 10.68 -16.69
CA GLU A 217 0.97 11.46 -16.65
C GLU A 217 1.81 11.07 -15.43
N ASN A 218 3.03 10.57 -15.67
CA ASN A 218 4.01 10.29 -14.62
C ASN A 218 4.78 11.58 -14.32
N ILE A 219 4.64 12.11 -13.11
CA ILE A 219 5.20 13.40 -12.69
C ILE A 219 6.58 13.20 -12.02
N GLY A 220 6.95 11.96 -11.69
CA GLY A 220 8.27 11.59 -11.19
C GLY A 220 8.31 10.14 -10.74
N VAL A 221 9.43 9.74 -10.11
CA VAL A 221 9.58 8.39 -9.55
C VAL A 221 8.51 8.17 -8.47
N SER A 222 8.33 9.13 -7.56
CA SER A 222 7.42 9.05 -6.41
C SER A 222 5.99 9.56 -6.63
N ALA A 223 5.58 9.94 -7.85
CA ALA A 223 4.23 10.50 -8.08
C ALA A 223 3.68 10.26 -9.50
N ALA A 224 2.39 9.99 -9.57
CA ALA A 224 1.65 9.79 -10.82
C ALA A 224 0.26 10.44 -10.75
N SER A 225 -0.24 10.89 -11.90
CA SER A 225 -1.56 11.51 -12.03
C SER A 225 -2.40 10.87 -13.13
N VAL A 226 -3.72 10.91 -12.95
CA VAL A 226 -4.71 10.52 -13.97
C VAL A 226 -5.77 11.60 -14.09
N ARG A 227 -6.06 12.01 -15.33
CA ARG A 227 -7.11 12.97 -15.66
C ARG A 227 -8.27 12.27 -16.38
N PHE A 228 -9.48 12.66 -16.03
CA PHE A 228 -10.72 12.23 -16.68
C PHE A 228 -11.63 13.44 -16.92
N ASN A 229 -12.39 13.39 -18.00
CA ASN A 229 -13.42 14.36 -18.36
C ASN A 229 -14.79 13.68 -18.32
#